data_AF-M1A3G4-F1
#
_entry.id   AF-M1A3G4-F1
#
_cell.length_a   1.000
_cell.length_b   1.000
_cell.length_c   1.000
_cell.angle_alpha   90.00
_cell.angle_beta   90.00
_cell.angle_gamma   90.00
#
_symmetry.space_group_name_H-M   'P 1'
#
loop_
_entity.id
_entity.type
_entity.pdbx_description
1 polymer ?
#
loop_
_entity_poly.entity_id
_entity_poly.type
_entity_poly.pdbx_seq_one_letter_code
_entity_poly.pdbx_strand_id
1 'polypeptide(L)'
;MGSLDSNNSSQTQSNVSKFNPLDPEEFRTQAHEMVDFIADYYKNIETYPVLSQVEPGYLRTQLPENAPYCPESFDSIMKDVQNHIVPGMTHWLSPNFFAFFPATVSSAAFIGEMLCNCFNSVGFNWLASPAMTELEMIVMDWLANMLKLPKTFMFLARVVVYFKVQPVKRSYAR
;
A
#
# COMPACT_ATOMS: atom_id res chain seq x y z
N MET A 1 26.54 44.17 36.59
CA MET A 1 25.48 44.35 37.59
C MET A 1 24.23 44.81 36.86
N GLY A 2 23.22 43.94 36.75
CA GLY A 2 21.97 44.19 36.07
C GLY A 2 21.06 42.97 36.27
N SER A 3 20.08 43.13 37.15
CA SER A 3 19.16 42.09 37.65
C SER A 3 18.25 41.60 36.51
N LEU A 4 18.10 40.28 36.36
CA LEU A 4 17.02 39.70 35.56
C LEU A 4 15.82 39.52 36.47
N ASP A 5 14.75 40.25 36.18
CA ASP A 5 13.47 40.13 36.85
C ASP A 5 12.89 38.74 36.60
N SER A 6 12.89 37.93 37.66
CA SER A 6 12.06 36.74 37.76
C SER A 6 10.61 37.19 37.86
N ASN A 7 9.88 37.21 36.75
CA ASN A 7 8.46 36.86 36.73
C ASN A 7 7.83 36.85 35.33
N ASN A 8 7.32 35.67 35.00
CA ASN A 8 6.05 35.47 34.30
C ASN A 8 5.99 35.82 32.81
N SER A 9 6.48 34.89 31.97
CA SER A 9 5.82 34.61 30.69
C SER A 9 5.17 33.26 30.80
N SER A 10 3.85 33.28 30.97
CA SER A 10 2.94 32.16 30.88
C SER A 10 3.41 31.18 29.81
N GLN A 11 3.60 29.91 30.19
CA GLN A 11 3.73 28.82 29.24
C GLN A 11 2.39 28.73 28.50
N THR A 12 2.27 29.43 27.38
CA THR A 12 1.27 29.12 26.37
C THR A 12 1.68 27.75 25.84
N GLN A 13 1.21 26.68 26.48
CA GLN A 13 1.19 25.35 25.90
C GLN A 13 0.30 25.44 24.67
N SER A 14 0.91 25.81 23.54
CA SER A 14 0.29 25.61 22.24
C SER A 14 0.06 24.10 22.12
N ASN A 15 -1.20 23.68 22.23
CA ASN A 15 -1.68 22.36 21.83
C ASN A 15 -1.47 22.23 20.31
N VAL A 16 -0.23 22.14 19.86
CA VAL A 16 0.09 21.67 18.52
C VAL A 16 -0.18 20.18 18.57
N SER A 17 -1.29 19.75 17.96
CA SER A 17 -1.56 18.34 17.76
C SER A 17 -0.33 17.70 17.12
N LYS A 18 0.23 16.69 17.79
CA LYS A 18 1.41 15.99 17.30
C LYS A 18 1.05 15.32 15.97
N PHE A 19 1.77 15.65 14.90
CA PHE A 19 1.60 14.99 13.61
C PHE A 19 1.83 13.47 13.77
N ASN A 20 0.78 12.69 13.55
CA ASN A 20 0.81 11.24 13.59
C ASN A 20 0.27 10.70 12.25
N PRO A 21 1.14 10.43 11.27
CA PRO A 21 0.71 9.99 9.94
C PRO A 21 0.12 8.57 9.93
N LEU A 22 0.28 7.81 11.02
CA LEU A 22 -0.26 6.46 11.16
C LEU A 22 -1.02 6.35 12.49
N ASP A 23 -2.13 7.08 12.57
CA ASP A 23 -3.09 6.93 13.65
C ASP A 23 -4.03 5.74 13.38
N PRO A 24 -4.11 4.71 14.25
CA PRO A 24 -4.92 3.53 13.98
C PRO A 24 -6.42 3.77 13.83
N GLU A 25 -6.98 4.78 14.52
CA GLU A 25 -8.41 5.05 14.46
C GLU A 25 -8.77 5.92 13.26
N GLU A 26 -7.91 6.88 12.90
CA GLU A 26 -8.03 7.59 11.63
C GLU A 26 -7.88 6.62 10.45
N PHE A 27 -6.88 5.73 10.50
CA PHE A 27 -6.68 4.69 9.48
C PHE A 27 -7.91 3.79 9.37
N ARG A 28 -8.49 3.34 10.49
CA ARG A 28 -9.70 2.51 10.49
C ARG A 28 -10.85 3.21 9.77
N THR A 29 -11.08 4.48 10.08
CA THR A 29 -12.16 5.28 9.46
C THR A 29 -11.94 5.41 7.95
N GLN A 30 -10.79 5.92 7.53
CA GLN A 30 -10.48 6.13 6.10
C GLN A 30 -10.42 4.81 5.32
N ALA A 31 -9.92 3.72 5.92
CA ALA A 31 -9.87 2.42 5.27
C ALA A 31 -11.26 1.82 5.07
N HIS A 32 -12.19 1.97 6.01
CA HIS A 32 -13.57 1.52 5.82
C HIS A 32 -14.27 2.32 4.72
N GLU A 33 -14.11 3.64 4.70
CA GLU A 33 -14.66 4.49 3.63
C GLU A 33 -14.10 4.10 2.25
N MET A 34 -12.80 3.79 2.16
CA MET A 34 -12.18 3.31 0.93
C MET A 34 -12.72 1.93 0.50
N VAL A 35 -12.95 1.01 1.43
CA VAL A 35 -13.54 -0.30 1.13
C VAL A 35 -14.95 -0.15 0.57
N ASP A 36 -15.77 0.72 1.16
CA ASP A 36 -17.12 1.01 0.68
C ASP A 36 -17.07 1.63 -0.73
N PHE A 37 -16.18 2.60 -0.96
CA PHE A 37 -15.97 3.18 -2.28
C PHE A 37 -15.56 2.13 -3.34
N ILE A 38 -14.62 1.24 -3.02
CA ILE A 38 -14.18 0.18 -3.94
C ILE A 38 -15.33 -0.79 -4.26
N ALA A 39 -16.11 -1.18 -3.25
CA ALA A 39 -17.25 -2.06 -3.44
C ALA A 39 -18.32 -1.41 -4.34
N ASP A 40 -18.63 -0.13 -4.10
CA ASP A 40 -19.57 0.64 -4.92
C ASP A 40 -19.03 0.86 -6.34
N TYR A 41 -17.73 1.07 -6.51
CA TYR A 41 -17.09 1.16 -7.81
C TYR A 41 -17.27 -0.15 -8.60
N TYR A 42 -16.98 -1.31 -8.01
CA TYR A 42 -17.18 -2.60 -8.68
C TYR A 42 -18.64 -2.90 -8.98
N LYS A 43 -19.56 -2.51 -8.10
CA LYS A 43 -21.00 -2.65 -8.31
C LYS A 43 -21.49 -1.84 -9.51
N ASN A 44 -20.93 -0.65 -9.71
CA ASN A 44 -21.37 0.30 -10.74
C ASN A 44 -20.45 0.32 -11.97
N ILE A 45 -19.39 -0.50 -12.03
CA ILE A 45 -18.34 -0.40 -13.04
C ILE A 45 -18.86 -0.52 -14.48
N GLU A 46 -19.91 -1.32 -14.68
CA GLU A 46 -20.57 -1.52 -15.97
C GLU A 46 -21.27 -0.25 -16.49
N THR A 47 -21.62 0.67 -15.60
CA THR A 47 -22.31 1.93 -15.97
C THR A 47 -21.37 2.97 -16.58
N TYR A 48 -20.05 2.84 -16.36
CA TYR A 48 -19.07 3.76 -16.92
C TYR A 48 -18.68 3.37 -18.36
N PRO A 49 -18.30 4.35 -19.21
CA PRO A 49 -17.78 4.05 -20.54
C PRO A 49 -16.46 3.27 -20.42
N VAL A 50 -16.41 2.05 -20.96
CA VAL A 50 -15.24 1.14 -20.84
C VAL A 50 -13.92 1.83 -21.16
N LEU A 51 -13.87 2.57 -22.27
CA LEU A 51 -12.75 3.40 -22.67
C LEU A 51 -13.03 4.85 -22.27
N SER A 52 -12.04 5.51 -21.64
CA SER A 52 -12.16 6.93 -21.31
C SER A 52 -12.30 7.79 -22.56
N GLN A 53 -13.03 8.90 -22.43
CA GLN A 53 -13.33 9.86 -23.50
C GLN A 53 -12.55 11.17 -23.37
N VAL A 54 -11.54 11.21 -22.49
CA VAL A 54 -10.73 12.41 -22.25
C VAL A 54 -9.59 12.56 -23.27
N GLU A 55 -9.18 13.81 -23.49
CA GLU A 55 -8.04 14.14 -24.36
C GLU A 55 -6.70 14.15 -23.60
N PRO A 56 -5.56 13.92 -24.29
CA PRO A 56 -4.24 14.06 -23.69
C PRO A 56 -4.05 15.43 -23.03
N GLY A 57 -3.60 15.43 -21.78
CA GLY A 57 -3.37 16.65 -20.99
C GLY A 57 -4.56 17.13 -20.16
N TYR A 58 -5.74 16.50 -20.26
CA TYR A 58 -6.96 16.94 -19.56
C TYR A 58 -6.77 17.15 -18.04
N LEU A 59 -6.00 16.27 -17.38
CA LEU A 59 -5.85 16.31 -15.93
C LEU A 59 -5.04 17.52 -15.45
N ARG A 60 -4.11 18.03 -16.27
CA ARG A 60 -3.27 19.18 -15.91
C ARG A 60 -4.09 20.45 -15.70
N THR A 61 -5.23 20.59 -16.38
CA THR A 61 -6.11 21.75 -16.22
C THR A 61 -7.10 21.61 -15.05
N GLN A 62 -7.22 20.41 -14.47
CA GLN A 62 -8.12 20.14 -13.33
C GLN A 62 -7.41 20.26 -11.98
N LEU A 63 -6.08 20.10 -11.95
CA LEU A 63 -5.27 20.10 -10.73
C LEU A 63 -4.53 21.44 -10.54
N PRO A 64 -4.21 21.82 -9.28
CA PRO A 64 -3.37 22.98 -9.01
C PRO A 64 -1.97 22.82 -9.60
N GLU A 65 -1.34 23.95 -9.94
CA GLU A 65 -0.01 23.94 -10.56
C GLU A 65 1.09 23.43 -9.60
N ASN A 66 0.91 23.67 -8.30
CA ASN A 66 1.84 23.32 -7.24
C ASN A 66 1.14 22.48 -6.16
N ALA A 67 1.91 21.64 -5.46
CA ALA A 67 1.40 20.89 -4.32
C ALA A 67 0.92 21.84 -3.20
N PRO A 68 -0.15 21.47 -2.48
CA PRO A 68 -0.69 22.30 -1.40
C PRO A 68 0.32 22.39 -0.24
N TYR A 69 0.46 23.58 0.35
CA TYR A 69 1.30 23.80 1.53
C TYR A 69 0.62 23.32 2.83
N CYS A 70 -0.71 23.32 2.85
CA CYS A 70 -1.53 22.91 3.98
C CYS A 70 -2.20 21.57 3.66
N PRO A 71 -2.52 20.74 4.68
CA PRO A 71 -3.24 19.49 4.45
C PRO A 71 -4.65 19.76 3.90
N GLU A 72 -5.09 18.86 3.03
CA GLU A 72 -6.48 18.78 2.55
C GLU A 72 -7.19 17.61 3.23
N SER A 73 -8.51 17.69 3.35
CA SER A 73 -9.29 16.59 3.94
C SER A 73 -9.38 15.40 2.99
N PHE A 74 -9.53 14.20 3.56
CA PHE A 74 -9.76 12.97 2.81
C PHE A 74 -10.98 13.08 1.88
N ASP A 75 -12.08 13.70 2.36
CA ASP A 75 -13.28 13.95 1.56
C ASP A 75 -13.01 14.76 0.29
N SER A 76 -12.16 15.80 0.39
CA SER A 76 -11.81 16.64 -0.77
C SER A 76 -11.07 15.81 -1.81
N ILE A 77 -10.11 14.99 -1.36
CA ILE A 77 -9.33 14.10 -2.22
C ILE A 77 -10.24 13.06 -2.88
N MET A 78 -11.15 12.44 -2.13
CA MET A 78 -12.08 11.44 -2.69
C MET A 78 -13.06 12.04 -3.70
N LYS A 79 -13.48 13.29 -3.48
CA LYS A 79 -14.28 14.05 -4.44
C LYS A 79 -13.50 14.31 -5.74
N ASP A 80 -12.22 14.64 -5.65
CA ASP A 80 -11.36 14.83 -6.82
C ASP A 80 -11.12 13.51 -7.56
N VAL A 81 -10.96 12.39 -6.83
CA VAL A 81 -10.91 11.04 -7.43
C VAL A 81 -12.16 10.77 -8.25
N GLN A 82 -13.35 11.04 -7.71
CA GLN A 82 -14.61 10.82 -8.42
C GLN A 82 -14.79 11.75 -9.63
N ASN A 83 -14.41 13.02 -9.51
CA ASN A 83 -14.67 14.03 -10.54
C ASN A 83 -13.62 14.06 -11.65
N HIS A 84 -12.37 13.74 -11.35
CA HIS A 84 -11.24 13.97 -12.25
C HIS A 84 -10.46 12.69 -12.60
N ILE A 85 -10.42 11.70 -11.71
CA ILE A 85 -9.67 10.46 -11.94
C ILE A 85 -10.56 9.40 -12.57
N VAL A 86 -11.70 9.05 -11.95
CA VAL A 86 -12.61 8.01 -12.45
C VAL A 86 -13.03 8.23 -13.91
N PRO A 87 -13.42 9.45 -14.36
CA PRO A 87 -13.78 9.68 -15.76
C PRO A 87 -12.62 9.52 -16.76
N GLY A 88 -11.39 9.68 -16.27
CA GLY A 88 -10.16 9.51 -17.05
C GLY A 88 -9.66 8.07 -17.12
N MET A 89 -10.23 7.15 -16.35
CA MET A 89 -9.82 5.76 -16.34
C MET A 89 -10.42 4.99 -17.52
N THR A 90 -9.61 4.12 -18.12
CA THR A 90 -10.15 2.99 -18.89
C THR A 90 -10.51 1.90 -17.88
N HIS A 91 -11.75 1.45 -17.84
CA HIS A 91 -12.25 0.53 -16.82
C HIS A 91 -11.96 -0.92 -17.20
N TRP A 92 -10.74 -1.38 -16.95
CA TRP A 92 -10.25 -2.73 -17.25
C TRP A 92 -11.08 -3.86 -16.62
N LEU A 93 -11.73 -3.59 -15.48
CA LEU A 93 -12.57 -4.54 -14.77
C LEU A 93 -14.05 -4.45 -15.16
N SER A 94 -14.39 -3.61 -16.14
CA SER A 94 -15.73 -3.61 -16.71
C SER A 94 -16.02 -4.98 -17.34
N PRO A 95 -17.23 -5.56 -17.15
CA PRO A 95 -17.60 -6.81 -17.81
C PRO A 95 -17.60 -6.70 -19.35
N ASN A 96 -17.57 -5.47 -19.87
CA ASN A 96 -17.57 -5.16 -21.30
C ASN A 96 -16.17 -4.81 -21.84
N PHE A 97 -15.09 -5.04 -21.06
CA PHE A 97 -13.71 -4.83 -21.51
C PHE A 97 -13.16 -6.08 -22.22
N PHE A 98 -12.92 -5.97 -23.54
CA PHE A 98 -12.42 -7.09 -24.37
C PHE A 98 -11.10 -6.75 -25.11
N ALA A 99 -10.43 -5.67 -24.74
CA ALA A 99 -9.13 -5.33 -25.33
C ALA A 99 -8.00 -6.13 -24.64
N PHE A 100 -6.92 -6.40 -25.38
CA PHE A 100 -5.71 -7.06 -24.86
C PHE A 100 -5.96 -8.40 -24.14
N PHE A 101 -5.28 -8.62 -23.00
CA PHE A 101 -5.54 -9.73 -22.08
C PHE A 101 -6.11 -9.19 -20.77
N PRO A 102 -7.06 -9.90 -20.14
CA PRO A 102 -7.70 -9.42 -18.91
C PRO A 102 -6.70 -9.41 -17.74
N ALA A 103 -6.70 -8.31 -16.99
CA ALA A 103 -6.07 -8.24 -15.68
C ALA A 103 -7.04 -8.80 -14.62
N THR A 104 -7.12 -10.13 -14.53
CA THR A 104 -8.09 -10.80 -13.64
C THR A 104 -7.77 -10.54 -12.17
N VAL A 105 -8.79 -10.23 -11.37
CA VAL A 105 -8.67 -9.98 -9.93
C VAL A 105 -9.60 -10.88 -9.12
N SER A 106 -9.33 -10.99 -7.81
CA SER A 106 -10.21 -11.68 -6.87
C SER A 106 -10.17 -10.98 -5.51
N SER A 107 -11.24 -11.12 -4.71
CA SER A 107 -11.26 -10.59 -3.34
C SER A 107 -10.15 -11.16 -2.47
N ALA A 108 -9.82 -12.45 -2.63
CA ALA A 108 -8.72 -13.09 -1.91
C ALA A 108 -7.36 -12.45 -2.22
N ALA A 109 -7.09 -12.13 -3.50
CA ALA A 109 -5.87 -11.44 -3.90
C ALA A 109 -5.82 -10.01 -3.32
N PHE A 110 -6.94 -9.29 -3.35
CA PHE A 110 -7.03 -7.92 -2.84
C PHE A 110 -6.80 -7.85 -1.31
N ILE A 111 -7.42 -8.74 -0.53
CA ILE A 111 -7.19 -8.82 0.91
C ILE A 111 -5.74 -9.25 1.22
N GLY A 112 -5.15 -10.12 0.39
CA GLY A 112 -3.73 -10.46 0.48
C GLY A 112 -2.84 -9.24 0.29
N GLU A 113 -3.11 -8.41 -0.71
CA GLU A 113 -2.38 -7.16 -0.97
C GLU A 113 -2.54 -6.16 0.18
N MET A 114 -3.75 -6.00 0.73
CA MET A 114 -3.98 -5.19 1.92
C MET A 114 -3.12 -5.65 3.11
N LEU A 115 -3.01 -6.97 3.31
CA LEU A 115 -2.20 -7.54 4.38
C LEU A 115 -0.69 -7.34 4.14
N CYS A 116 -0.23 -7.46 2.89
CA CYS A 116 1.15 -7.16 2.53
C CYS A 116 1.52 -5.70 2.86
N ASN A 117 0.65 -4.76 2.51
CA ASN A 117 0.84 -3.33 2.80
C ASN A 117 0.78 -3.03 4.31
N CYS A 118 -0.06 -3.74 5.07
CA CYS A 118 -0.11 -3.61 6.52
C CYS A 118 1.24 -3.93 7.19
N PHE A 119 1.90 -5.01 6.77
CA PHE A 119 3.20 -5.39 7.34
C PHE A 119 4.36 -4.53 6.84
N ASN A 120 4.24 -3.95 5.65
CA ASN A 120 5.26 -3.12 4.98
C ASN A 120 6.70 -3.64 5.19
N SER A 121 6.85 -4.97 5.08
CA SER A 121 8.09 -5.68 5.43
C SER A 121 9.02 -5.76 4.22
N VAL A 122 10.34 -5.63 4.44
CA VAL A 122 11.33 -5.64 3.36
C VAL A 122 12.11 -6.96 3.36
N GLY A 123 11.86 -7.83 2.38
CA GLY A 123 12.39 -9.19 2.29
C GLY A 123 13.70 -9.34 1.53
N PHE A 124 14.68 -8.44 1.67
CA PHE A 124 15.94 -8.52 0.90
C PHE A 124 16.90 -9.62 1.36
N ASN A 125 16.71 -10.14 2.58
CA ASN A 125 17.33 -11.37 3.05
C ASN A 125 16.43 -12.07 4.07
N TRP A 126 16.73 -13.34 4.36
CA TRP A 126 15.90 -14.16 5.25
C TRP A 126 15.74 -13.55 6.65
N LEU A 127 16.80 -12.94 7.22
CA LEU A 127 16.73 -12.32 8.55
C LEU A 127 15.82 -11.10 8.60
N ALA A 128 15.63 -10.40 7.48
CA ALA A 128 14.80 -9.20 7.40
C ALA A 128 13.30 -9.53 7.43
N SER A 129 12.89 -10.67 6.87
CA SER A 129 11.53 -11.21 7.01
C SER A 129 11.49 -12.72 6.73
N PRO A 130 11.68 -13.57 7.76
CA PRO A 130 11.74 -15.02 7.57
C PRO A 130 10.44 -15.59 6.99
N ALA A 131 9.29 -15.18 7.54
CA ALA A 131 7.99 -15.67 7.12
C ALA A 131 7.70 -15.36 5.64
N MET A 132 8.13 -14.19 5.15
CA MET A 132 7.96 -13.81 3.74
C MET A 132 8.75 -14.75 2.82
N THR A 133 10.02 -15.01 3.14
CA THR A 133 10.88 -15.88 2.34
C THR A 133 10.39 -17.34 2.35
N GLU A 134 10.07 -17.87 3.52
CA GLU A 134 9.60 -19.25 3.68
C GLU A 134 8.24 -19.46 2.99
N LEU A 135 7.31 -18.50 3.13
CA LEU A 135 5.99 -18.60 2.49
C LEU A 135 6.08 -18.52 0.96
N GLU A 136 6.95 -17.66 0.43
CA GLU A 136 7.20 -17.60 -1.02
C GLU A 136 7.69 -18.95 -1.56
N MET A 137 8.69 -19.55 -0.90
CA MET A 137 9.21 -20.87 -1.30
C MET A 137 8.12 -21.94 -1.30
N ILE A 138 7.28 -21.98 -0.26
CA ILE A 138 6.19 -22.96 -0.15
C ILE A 138 5.15 -22.75 -1.25
N VAL A 139 4.69 -21.51 -1.48
CA VAL A 139 3.66 -21.21 -2.49
C VAL A 139 4.19 -21.46 -3.91
N MET A 140 5.46 -21.17 -4.17
CA MET A 140 6.09 -21.50 -5.46
C MET A 140 6.17 -23.01 -5.69
N ASP A 141 6.46 -23.79 -4.66
CA ASP A 141 6.41 -25.26 -4.76
C ASP A 141 4.97 -25.76 -4.98
N TRP A 142 3.96 -25.15 -4.34
CA TRP A 142 2.54 -25.46 -4.62
C TRP A 142 2.16 -25.15 -6.07
N LEU A 143 2.58 -23.99 -6.59
CA LEU A 143 2.33 -23.59 -7.97
C LEU A 143 3.03 -24.52 -8.97
N ALA A 144 4.30 -24.86 -8.72
CA ALA A 144 5.04 -25.82 -9.55
C ALA A 144 4.36 -27.20 -9.58
N ASN A 145 3.81 -27.66 -8.46
CA ASN A 145 3.02 -28.89 -8.38
C ASN A 145 1.70 -28.78 -9.19
N MET A 146 0.97 -27.67 -9.09
CA MET A 146 -0.25 -27.43 -9.86
C MET A 146 0.00 -27.44 -11.37
N LEU A 147 1.16 -26.90 -11.79
CA LEU A 147 1.64 -26.91 -13.18
C LEU A 147 2.27 -28.25 -13.61
N LYS A 148 2.36 -29.23 -12.70
CA LYS A 148 3.00 -30.55 -12.93
C LYS A 148 4.45 -30.45 -13.41
N LEU A 149 5.18 -29.46 -12.92
CA LEU A 149 6.59 -29.28 -13.27
C LEU A 149 7.47 -30.36 -12.60
N PRO A 150 8.60 -30.75 -13.23
CA PRO A 150 9.57 -31.64 -12.59
C PRO A 150 10.10 -31.09 -11.26
N LYS A 151 10.42 -31.98 -10.32
CA LYS A 151 10.96 -31.62 -8.99
C LYS A 151 12.26 -30.80 -9.04
N THR A 152 12.98 -30.80 -10.17
CA THR A 152 14.17 -29.96 -10.37
C THR A 152 13.88 -28.46 -10.31
N PHE A 153 12.61 -28.06 -10.46
CA PHE A 153 12.14 -26.68 -10.33
C PHE A 153 11.62 -26.33 -8.92
N MET A 154 11.62 -27.28 -7.97
CA MET A 154 11.09 -27.08 -6.61
C MET A 154 12.19 -26.82 -5.60
N PHE A 155 11.90 -26.01 -4.59
CA PHE A 155 12.81 -25.69 -3.47
C PHE A 155 13.00 -26.88 -2.54
N LEU A 156 11.92 -27.58 -2.16
CA LEU A 156 11.98 -28.73 -1.24
C LEU A 156 12.72 -29.96 -1.80
N ALA A 157 12.98 -29.99 -3.11
CA ALA A 157 13.82 -31.03 -3.74
C ALA A 157 15.33 -30.77 -3.54
N ARG A 158 15.71 -29.59 -3.05
CA ARG A 158 17.09 -29.22 -2.71
C ARG A 158 17.16 -28.99 -1.21
N VAL A 159 17.72 -29.97 -0.49
CA VAL A 159 18.13 -29.80 0.91
C VAL A 159 18.98 -28.53 1.01
N VAL A 160 18.50 -27.60 1.83
CA VAL A 160 19.02 -26.25 2.09
C VAL A 160 20.56 -26.25 2.22
N VAL A 161 21.23 -25.55 1.31
CA VAL A 161 22.60 -25.06 1.52
C VAL A 161 22.52 -23.53 1.56
N TYR A 162 23.09 -22.95 2.63
CA TYR A 162 23.17 -21.52 2.98
C TYR A 162 21.84 -20.95 3.53
N PHE A 163 21.69 -20.62 4.82
CA PHE A 163 22.41 -19.59 5.57
C PHE A 163 22.74 -20.03 7.00
N LYS A 164 24.00 -20.40 7.25
CA LYS A 164 24.55 -20.40 8.60
C LYS A 164 25.27 -19.07 8.78
N VAL A 165 24.55 -18.04 9.20
CA VAL A 165 25.20 -16.84 9.76
C VAL A 165 25.93 -17.32 11.01
N GLN A 166 27.26 -17.37 10.93
CA GLN A 166 28.13 -17.70 12.07
C GLN A 166 27.77 -16.77 13.24
N PRO A 167 27.52 -17.28 14.45
CA PRO A 167 27.33 -16.41 15.60
C PRO A 167 28.65 -15.70 15.88
N VAL A 168 28.67 -14.37 15.73
CA VAL A 168 29.77 -13.53 16.19
C VAL A 168 29.87 -13.71 17.72
N LYS A 169 30.88 -14.46 18.17
CA LYS A 169 31.22 -14.57 19.59
C LYS A 169 31.63 -13.19 20.09
N ARG A 170 30.74 -12.46 20.76
CA ARG A 170 31.12 -11.34 21.62
C ARG A 170 31.79 -11.92 22.88
N SER A 171 33.12 -11.94 22.87
CA SER A 171 33.91 -12.07 24.09
C SER A 171 33.72 -10.77 24.90
N TYR A 172 32.98 -10.84 25.99
CA TYR A 172 33.08 -9.84 27.05
C TYR A 172 34.18 -10.30 27.99
N ALA A 173 35.34 -9.65 27.88
CA ALA A 173 36.31 -9.62 28.96
C ALA A 173 35.82 -8.60 30.00
N ARG A 174 35.65 -9.05 31.24
CA ARG A 174 35.90 -8.26 32.45
C ARG A 174 36.89 -9.04 33.29
#